data_AF-A0A813BJ69-F1
#
_entry.id   AF-A0A813BJ69-F1
#
_cell.length_a   1.000
_cell.length_b   1.000
_cell.length_c   1.000
_cell.angle_alpha   90.00
_cell.angle_beta   90.00
_cell.angle_gamma   90.00
#
_symmetry.space_group_name_H-M   'P 1'
#
loop_
_entity.id
_entity.type
_entity.pdbx_description
1 polymer ?
#
loop_
_entity_poly.entity_id
_entity_poly.type
_entity_poly.pdbx_seq_one_letter_code
_entity_poly.pdbx_strand_id
1 'polypeptide(L)'
;MDKYEEYGYAVGCQAVETEEYNYKRQAPATNCVPDDSPECVSGTWYSLPGACPHKTLYHKTDECEEQYPSAKCDHPDGSLTCTYNVRYAGQVELDELEGIPDYEKWWVDEDGPTGNIEYEKITDDGNGTAWWNERHNEERCNSRMAQVIALFGKRYPDLPDNLPDPPCL
;
A
#
# COMPACT_ATOMS: atom_id res chain seq x y z
N MET A 1 6.86 -31.56 -8.54
CA MET A 1 7.68 -30.81 -7.58
C MET A 1 6.85 -29.62 -7.15
N ASP A 2 6.80 -29.32 -5.86
CA ASP A 2 6.06 -28.15 -5.39
C ASP A 2 6.81 -26.88 -5.79
N LYS A 3 6.12 -25.91 -6.37
CA LYS A 3 6.74 -24.65 -6.83
C LYS A 3 7.37 -23.88 -5.67
N TYR A 4 6.84 -24.01 -4.45
CA TYR A 4 7.39 -23.34 -3.28
C TYR A 4 8.65 -24.03 -2.74
N GLU A 5 8.78 -25.34 -2.94
CA GLU A 5 10.02 -26.07 -2.62
C GLU A 5 11.13 -25.76 -3.65
N GLU A 6 10.76 -25.57 -4.91
CA GLU A 6 11.72 -25.31 -6.00
C GLU A 6 12.17 -23.85 -6.06
N TYR A 7 11.24 -22.91 -5.92
CA TYR A 7 11.48 -21.48 -6.15
C TYR A 7 11.35 -20.62 -4.88
N GLY A 8 10.94 -21.21 -3.75
CA GLY A 8 10.70 -20.49 -2.50
C GLY A 8 9.50 -19.54 -2.54
N TYR A 9 9.40 -18.72 -1.51
CA TYR A 9 8.36 -17.70 -1.38
C TYR A 9 8.91 -16.33 -1.82
N ALA A 10 8.86 -16.08 -3.12
CA ALA A 10 9.31 -14.83 -3.71
C ALA A 10 8.39 -13.66 -3.36
N VAL A 11 8.99 -12.52 -3.00
CA VAL A 11 8.29 -11.24 -2.92
C VAL A 11 8.05 -10.75 -4.34
N GLY A 12 6.78 -10.58 -4.71
CA GLY A 12 6.42 -9.93 -5.97
C GLY A 12 6.48 -8.42 -5.83
N CYS A 13 6.89 -7.72 -6.87
CA CYS A 13 6.78 -6.27 -6.95
C CYS A 13 6.34 -5.83 -8.34
N GLN A 14 5.62 -4.72 -8.42
CA GLN A 14 5.14 -4.14 -9.68
C GLN A 14 5.05 -2.62 -9.56
N ALA A 15 5.44 -1.91 -10.62
CA ALA A 15 5.19 -0.48 -10.74
C ALA A 15 3.68 -0.23 -10.83
N VAL A 16 3.20 0.80 -10.14
CA VAL A 16 1.81 1.26 -10.22
C VAL A 16 1.64 2.06 -11.51
N GLU A 17 0.56 1.80 -12.23
CA GLU A 17 0.22 2.52 -13.46
C GLU A 17 -0.09 3.99 -13.13
N THR A 18 0.75 4.90 -13.63
CA THR A 18 0.61 6.35 -13.39
C THR A 18 -0.56 6.97 -14.12
N GLU A 19 -1.10 6.28 -15.14
CA GLU A 19 -2.30 6.72 -15.86
C GLU A 19 -3.55 6.61 -14.97
N GLU A 20 -3.65 5.55 -14.17
CA GLU A 20 -4.77 5.34 -13.25
C GLU A 20 -4.57 6.05 -11.90
N TYR A 21 -3.32 6.09 -11.42
CA TYR A 21 -2.97 6.65 -10.11
C TYR A 21 -1.67 7.45 -10.21
N ASN A 22 -1.78 8.78 -10.33
CA ASN A 22 -0.63 9.65 -10.58
C ASN A 22 0.16 10.01 -9.31
N TYR A 23 0.30 9.03 -8.40
CA TYR A 23 1.14 9.12 -7.21
C TYR A 23 2.58 8.76 -7.56
N LYS A 24 3.38 9.79 -7.82
CA LYS A 24 4.79 9.63 -8.13
C LYS A 24 5.65 9.56 -6.88
N ARG A 25 6.72 8.76 -6.94
CA ARG A 25 7.78 8.72 -5.95
C ARG A 25 8.46 10.09 -5.89
N GLN A 26 8.94 10.47 -4.72
CA GLN A 26 9.79 11.67 -4.58
C GLN A 26 11.21 11.46 -5.11
N ALA A 27 11.68 10.21 -5.16
CA ALA A 27 12.97 9.83 -5.70
C ALA A 27 12.81 8.68 -6.72
N PRO A 28 13.61 8.62 -7.79
CA PRO A 28 13.54 7.53 -8.75
C PRO A 28 13.82 6.16 -8.11
N ALA A 29 13.19 5.12 -8.65
CA ALA A 29 13.48 3.73 -8.27
C ALA A 29 14.96 3.41 -8.46
N THR A 30 15.54 2.64 -7.54
CA THR A 30 16.94 2.21 -7.62
C THR A 30 17.14 1.32 -8.84
N ASN A 31 18.16 1.61 -9.67
CA ASN A 31 18.50 0.86 -10.89
C ASN A 31 17.36 0.79 -11.93
N CYS A 32 16.51 1.81 -11.99
CA CYS A 32 15.49 1.88 -13.03
C CYS A 32 16.13 2.05 -14.42
N VAL A 33 15.81 1.16 -15.36
CA VAL A 33 16.31 1.22 -16.74
C VAL A 33 15.15 0.94 -17.71
N PRO A 34 14.90 1.80 -18.71
CA PRO A 34 15.60 3.06 -18.98
C PRO A 34 15.25 4.15 -17.94
N ASP A 35 16.22 4.99 -17.60
CA ASP A 35 16.13 5.97 -16.49
C ASP A 35 15.00 7.01 -16.65
N ASP A 36 14.44 7.16 -17.85
CA ASP A 36 13.34 8.07 -18.20
C ASP A 36 11.97 7.39 -18.29
N SER A 37 11.88 6.10 -17.93
CA SER A 37 10.64 5.35 -17.96
C SER A 37 9.66 5.82 -16.87
N PRO A 38 8.33 5.83 -17.12
CA PRO A 38 7.32 6.16 -16.09
C PRO A 38 7.45 5.33 -14.81
N GLU A 39 7.85 4.06 -14.94
CA GLU A 39 8.07 3.11 -13.85
C GLU A 39 9.12 3.58 -12.84
N CYS A 40 10.08 4.43 -13.29
CA CYS A 40 11.10 5.01 -12.43
C CYS A 40 10.51 5.95 -11.39
N VAL A 41 9.38 6.59 -11.70
CA VAL A 41 8.68 7.51 -10.81
C VAL A 41 7.33 6.99 -10.34
N SER A 42 6.83 5.86 -10.86
CA SER A 42 5.61 5.18 -10.37
C SER A 42 5.74 4.71 -8.93
N GLY A 43 4.69 4.74 -8.11
CA GLY A 43 4.66 3.94 -6.87
C GLY A 43 4.96 2.45 -7.11
N THR A 44 5.32 1.69 -6.06
CA THR A 44 5.53 0.23 -6.16
C THR A 44 4.56 -0.54 -5.27
N TRP A 45 3.88 -1.53 -5.84
CA TRP A 45 3.13 -2.53 -5.08
C TRP A 45 4.00 -3.73 -4.79
N TYR A 46 4.03 -4.15 -3.53
CA TYR A 46 4.70 -5.37 -3.08
C TYR A 46 3.68 -6.42 -2.65
N SER A 47 3.85 -7.63 -3.15
CA SER A 47 3.07 -8.81 -2.78
C SER A 47 3.92 -9.68 -1.86
N LEU A 48 3.57 -9.72 -0.59
CA LEU A 48 4.30 -10.45 0.45
C LEU A 48 3.63 -11.79 0.74
N PRO A 49 4.23 -12.93 0.34
CA PRO A 49 3.61 -14.23 0.51
C PRO A 49 3.57 -14.67 1.99
N GLY A 50 2.37 -14.71 2.55
CA GLY A 50 2.11 -15.37 3.83
C GLY A 50 2.22 -16.91 3.71
N ALA A 51 2.11 -17.60 4.84
CA ALA A 51 2.03 -19.06 4.87
C ALA A 51 0.83 -19.56 4.03
N CYS A 52 0.93 -20.76 3.47
CA CYS A 52 -0.09 -21.32 2.56
C CYS A 52 -0.53 -20.38 1.43
N PRO A 53 0.39 -19.85 0.60
CA PRO A 53 0.05 -18.88 -0.45
C PRO A 53 -0.93 -19.42 -1.51
N HIS A 54 -1.08 -20.74 -1.62
CA HIS A 54 -2.02 -21.38 -2.55
C HIS A 54 -3.44 -21.58 -1.99
N LYS A 55 -3.69 -21.20 -0.73
CA LYS A 55 -5.01 -21.25 -0.08
C LYS A 55 -5.58 -19.84 0.08
N THR A 56 -6.90 -19.72 0.01
CA THR A 56 -7.61 -18.49 0.39
C THR A 56 -7.52 -18.27 1.89
N LEU A 57 -7.72 -17.02 2.34
CA LEU A 57 -7.59 -16.62 3.75
C LEU A 57 -8.29 -17.57 4.73
N TYR A 58 -9.53 -17.99 4.42
CA TYR A 58 -10.33 -18.84 5.30
C TYR A 58 -10.05 -20.34 5.17
N HIS A 59 -9.14 -20.74 4.29
CA HIS A 59 -8.83 -22.15 3.98
C HIS A 59 -7.39 -22.52 4.37
N LYS A 60 -6.72 -21.67 5.14
CA LYS A 60 -5.42 -21.97 5.74
C LYS A 60 -5.64 -22.81 6.99
N THR A 61 -4.93 -23.93 7.08
CA THR A 61 -4.96 -24.85 8.21
C THR A 61 -3.56 -24.91 8.83
N ASP A 62 -3.47 -25.25 10.12
CA ASP A 62 -2.18 -25.39 10.81
C ASP A 62 -1.26 -26.38 10.08
N GLU A 63 -1.80 -27.52 9.60
CA GLU A 63 -1.05 -28.50 8.80
C GLU A 63 -0.48 -27.90 7.52
N CYS A 64 -1.27 -27.07 6.84
CA CYS A 64 -0.79 -26.40 5.64
C CYS A 64 0.29 -25.37 5.99
N GLU A 65 0.14 -24.61 7.07
CA GLU A 65 1.11 -23.57 7.43
C GLU A 65 2.43 -24.17 7.93
N GLU A 66 2.38 -25.34 8.55
CA GLU A 66 3.56 -26.13 8.89
C GLU A 66 4.25 -26.68 7.64
N GLN A 67 3.48 -27.15 6.65
CA GLN A 67 4.03 -27.64 5.38
C GLN A 67 4.53 -26.50 4.48
N TYR A 68 3.85 -25.35 4.50
CA TYR A 68 4.10 -24.19 3.66
C TYR A 68 4.21 -22.91 4.48
N PRO A 69 5.32 -22.74 5.23
CA PRO A 69 5.51 -21.56 6.07
C PRO A 69 5.68 -20.29 5.23
N SER A 70 5.49 -19.13 5.84
CA SER A 70 5.88 -17.87 5.21
C SER A 70 7.41 -17.76 5.15
N ALA A 71 7.95 -17.03 4.17
CA ALA A 71 9.36 -16.61 4.18
C ALA A 71 9.61 -15.30 4.95
N LYS A 72 8.64 -14.85 5.76
CA LYS A 72 8.84 -13.78 6.73
C LYS A 72 9.77 -14.28 7.83
N CYS A 73 10.86 -13.55 8.07
CA CYS A 73 11.79 -13.80 9.17
C CYS A 73 12.32 -12.46 9.73
N ASP A 74 13.01 -12.49 10.87
CA ASP A 74 13.53 -11.26 11.50
C ASP A 74 14.75 -10.69 10.78
N HIS A 75 15.59 -11.56 10.24
CA HIS A 75 16.84 -11.21 9.54
C HIS A 75 16.88 -11.88 8.17
N PRO A 76 16.28 -11.27 7.13
CA PRO A 76 16.30 -11.80 5.78
C PRO A 76 17.73 -12.11 5.32
N ASP A 77 17.95 -13.35 4.90
CA ASP A 77 19.25 -13.84 4.43
C ASP A 77 19.24 -14.17 2.93
N GLY A 78 18.08 -14.03 2.28
CA GLY A 78 17.89 -14.32 0.86
C GLY A 78 17.65 -15.80 0.55
N SER A 79 17.57 -16.66 1.57
CA SER A 79 17.17 -18.05 1.40
C SER A 79 15.69 -18.16 1.04
N LEU A 80 15.29 -19.31 0.49
CA LEU A 80 13.90 -19.58 0.07
C LEU A 80 12.88 -19.49 1.22
N THR A 81 13.33 -19.61 2.47
CA THR A 81 12.52 -19.61 3.68
C THR A 81 12.70 -18.36 4.54
N CYS A 82 13.55 -17.41 4.14
CA CYS A 82 13.81 -16.19 4.89
C CYS A 82 14.14 -15.03 3.93
N THR A 83 13.10 -14.52 3.27
CA THR A 83 13.21 -13.54 2.18
C THR A 83 12.87 -12.11 2.58
N TYR A 84 11.98 -11.91 3.57
CA TYR A 84 11.55 -10.55 3.92
C TYR A 84 11.26 -10.37 5.41
N ASN A 85 11.34 -9.12 5.87
CA ASN A 85 10.79 -8.66 7.13
C ASN A 85 9.90 -7.45 6.86
N VAL A 86 8.77 -7.38 7.54
CA VAL A 86 7.91 -6.19 7.55
C VAL A 86 7.43 -5.93 8.96
N ARG A 87 7.37 -4.65 9.29
CA ARG A 87 6.91 -4.13 10.57
C ARG A 87 5.93 -3.00 10.30
N TYR A 88 4.91 -2.92 11.14
CA TYR A 88 3.98 -1.81 11.10
C TYR A 88 4.72 -0.52 11.50
N ALA A 89 4.63 0.51 10.65
CA ALA A 89 5.32 1.78 10.85
C ALA A 89 4.40 2.89 11.41
N GLY A 90 3.12 2.61 11.65
CA GLY A 90 2.11 3.62 11.94
C GLY A 90 1.14 3.81 10.78
N GLN A 91 0.07 4.55 11.04
CA GLN A 91 -0.92 4.96 10.04
C GLN A 91 -1.48 6.34 10.37
N VAL A 92 -1.97 7.01 9.34
CA VAL A 92 -2.88 8.15 9.44
C VAL A 92 -4.17 7.77 8.74
N GLU A 93 -5.29 8.22 9.29
CA GLU A 93 -6.60 7.89 8.76
C GLU A 93 -7.14 9.04 7.88
N LEU A 94 -8.04 8.71 6.95
CA LEU A 94 -8.69 9.71 6.10
C LEU A 94 -9.55 10.69 6.92
N ASP A 95 -10.17 10.21 7.99
CA ASP A 95 -11.00 11.02 8.86
C ASP A 95 -10.20 12.11 9.59
N GLU A 96 -8.94 11.83 9.96
CA GLU A 96 -8.00 12.82 10.49
C GLU A 96 -7.57 13.85 9.44
N LEU A 97 -7.38 13.42 8.19
CA LEU A 97 -6.98 14.29 7.08
C LEU A 97 -8.10 15.26 6.69
N GLU A 98 -9.34 14.78 6.64
CA GLU A 98 -10.51 15.54 6.19
C GLU A 98 -11.33 16.13 7.34
N GLY A 99 -11.01 15.81 8.58
CA GLY A 99 -11.75 16.26 9.77
C GLY A 99 -13.13 15.59 9.91
N ILE A 100 -13.27 14.34 9.46
CA ILE A 100 -14.50 13.55 9.61
C ILE A 100 -14.58 13.06 11.07
N PRO A 101 -15.60 13.44 11.86
CA PRO A 101 -15.60 13.13 13.30
C PRO A 101 -15.88 11.66 13.64
N ASP A 102 -16.67 10.98 12.81
CA ASP A 102 -17.10 9.60 13.01
C ASP A 102 -17.28 8.99 11.61
N TYR A 103 -16.28 8.23 11.15
CA TYR A 103 -16.26 7.70 9.79
C TYR A 103 -17.44 6.76 9.52
N GLU A 104 -17.86 5.97 10.52
CA GLU A 104 -18.99 5.05 10.35
C GLU A 104 -20.30 5.83 10.15
N LYS A 105 -20.53 6.86 10.98
CA LYS A 105 -21.73 7.72 10.84
C LYS A 105 -21.68 8.65 9.65
N TRP A 106 -20.48 8.91 9.11
CA TRP A 106 -20.33 9.69 7.90
C TRP A 106 -21.01 9.02 6.70
N TRP A 107 -21.07 7.68 6.66
CA TRP A 107 -21.77 6.92 5.60
C TRP A 107 -23.27 6.74 5.88
N VAL A 108 -23.61 6.37 7.12
CA VAL A 108 -24.98 5.99 7.53
C VAL A 108 -25.24 6.46 8.96
N ASP A 109 -26.32 7.20 9.17
CA ASP A 109 -26.76 7.65 10.49
C ASP A 109 -28.07 6.95 10.93
N GLU A 110 -28.72 7.49 11.96
CA GLU A 110 -29.97 6.95 12.51
C GLU A 110 -31.16 7.05 11.54
N ASP A 111 -31.12 7.99 10.60
CA ASP A 111 -32.15 8.23 9.59
C ASP A 111 -31.86 7.52 8.26
N GLY A 112 -30.65 6.99 8.09
CA GLY A 112 -30.24 6.15 6.96
C GLY A 112 -28.96 6.64 6.28
N PRO A 113 -28.75 6.32 4.98
CA PRO A 113 -27.58 6.81 4.25
C PRO A 113 -27.55 8.34 4.18
N THR A 114 -26.42 8.94 4.54
CA THR A 114 -26.23 10.41 4.54
C THR A 114 -26.15 11.00 3.13
N GLY A 115 -25.92 10.16 2.12
CA GLY A 115 -25.64 10.56 0.75
C GLY A 115 -24.17 10.87 0.48
N ASN A 116 -23.30 10.76 1.50
CA ASN A 116 -21.86 10.89 1.33
C ASN A 116 -21.29 9.73 0.51
N ILE A 117 -20.29 10.05 -0.32
CA ILE A 117 -19.60 9.13 -1.22
C ILE A 117 -18.12 9.52 -1.15
N GLU A 118 -17.26 8.64 -0.65
CA GLU A 118 -15.82 8.95 -0.55
C GLU A 118 -15.21 9.27 -1.92
N TYR A 119 -15.61 8.50 -2.94
CA TYR A 119 -15.16 8.72 -4.31
C TYR A 119 -16.06 7.98 -5.31
N GLU A 120 -16.44 8.67 -6.39
CA GLU A 120 -17.14 8.12 -7.54
C GLU A 120 -16.25 8.20 -8.80
N LYS A 121 -16.05 7.06 -9.46
CA LYS A 121 -15.10 6.94 -10.59
C LYS A 121 -15.56 7.71 -11.83
N ILE A 122 -16.87 7.82 -12.05
CA ILE A 122 -17.42 8.45 -13.26
C ILE A 122 -17.24 9.96 -13.22
N THR A 123 -17.41 10.56 -12.05
CA THR A 123 -17.33 12.01 -11.84
C THR A 123 -15.94 12.46 -11.40
N ASP A 124 -15.07 11.52 -10.98
CA ASP A 124 -13.72 11.80 -10.44
C ASP A 124 -13.78 12.75 -9.25
N ASP A 125 -14.79 12.58 -8.40
CA ASP A 125 -15.01 13.36 -7.19
C ASP A 125 -15.71 12.56 -6.08
N GLY A 126 -15.68 13.11 -4.86
CA GLY A 126 -16.44 12.65 -3.72
C GLY A 126 -17.61 13.58 -3.39
N ASN A 127 -18.53 13.06 -2.57
CA ASN A 127 -19.58 13.82 -1.91
C ASN A 127 -19.38 13.72 -0.38
N GLY A 128 -19.29 14.85 0.30
CA GLY A 128 -18.97 14.92 1.73
C GLY A 128 -17.47 14.95 2.06
N THR A 129 -16.61 14.64 1.10
CA THR A 129 -15.14 14.86 1.11
C THR A 129 -14.68 15.17 -0.30
N ALA A 130 -13.68 16.05 -0.43
CA ALA A 130 -13.04 16.37 -1.71
C ALA A 130 -11.66 15.72 -1.85
N TRP A 131 -11.26 14.89 -0.87
CA TRP A 131 -9.90 14.39 -0.77
C TRP A 131 -9.44 13.70 -2.04
N TRP A 132 -10.28 12.84 -2.64
CA TRP A 132 -9.94 12.04 -3.82
C TRP A 132 -10.23 12.72 -5.16
N ASN A 133 -10.77 13.94 -5.19
CA ASN A 133 -11.17 14.64 -6.42
C ASN A 133 -9.99 14.84 -7.39
N GLU A 134 -10.20 14.60 -8.68
CA GLU A 134 -9.13 14.69 -9.69
C GLU A 134 -7.99 13.69 -9.39
N ARG A 135 -8.27 12.40 -9.25
CA ARG A 135 -7.26 11.39 -8.83
C ARG A 135 -6.12 11.21 -9.83
N HIS A 136 -6.33 11.61 -11.09
CA HIS A 136 -5.34 11.54 -12.17
C HIS A 136 -4.44 12.79 -12.21
N ASN A 137 -4.79 13.85 -11.47
CA ASN A 137 -4.05 15.10 -11.41
C ASN A 137 -2.80 14.95 -10.51
N GLU A 138 -1.62 15.03 -11.13
CA GLU A 138 -0.32 14.90 -10.46
C GLU A 138 -0.13 15.90 -9.31
N GLU A 139 -0.53 17.16 -9.50
CA GLU A 139 -0.38 18.19 -8.46
C GLU A 139 -1.26 17.87 -7.24
N ARG A 140 -2.47 17.33 -7.48
CA ARG A 140 -3.36 16.88 -6.41
C ARG A 140 -2.79 15.66 -5.68
N CYS A 141 -2.28 14.67 -6.41
CA CYS A 141 -1.62 13.50 -5.82
C CYS A 141 -0.40 13.88 -4.97
N ASN A 142 0.44 14.79 -5.46
CA ASN A 142 1.59 15.30 -4.72
C ASN A 142 1.15 16.06 -3.46
N SER A 143 0.10 16.87 -3.55
CA SER A 143 -0.48 17.57 -2.40
C SER A 143 -1.03 16.61 -1.34
N ARG A 144 -1.71 15.52 -1.75
CA ARG A 144 -2.19 14.48 -0.83
C ARG A 144 -1.03 13.81 -0.08
N MET A 145 0.02 13.40 -0.81
CA MET A 145 1.20 12.78 -0.18
C MET A 145 1.90 13.74 0.80
N ALA A 146 2.00 15.02 0.46
CA ALA A 146 2.57 16.02 1.36
C ALA A 146 1.75 16.16 2.66
N GLN A 147 0.43 16.12 2.57
CA GLN A 147 -0.47 16.16 3.73
C GLN A 147 -0.39 14.89 4.59
N VAL A 148 -0.33 13.71 3.96
CA VAL A 148 -0.12 12.42 4.64
C VAL A 148 1.20 12.43 5.40
N ILE A 149 2.30 12.81 4.75
CA ILE A 149 3.64 12.89 5.38
C ILE A 149 3.63 13.89 6.55
N ALA A 150 3.02 15.06 6.36
CA ALA A 150 2.95 16.09 7.40
C ALA A 150 2.12 15.64 8.61
N LEU A 151 1.00 14.93 8.41
CA LEU A 151 0.19 14.39 9.51
C LEU A 151 0.91 13.22 10.20
N PHE A 152 1.54 12.34 9.43
CA PHE A 152 2.30 11.22 9.95
C PHE A 152 3.45 11.70 10.85
N GLY A 153 4.24 12.68 10.41
CA GLY A 153 5.34 13.24 11.20
C GLY A 153 4.87 13.94 12.50
N LYS A 154 3.65 14.49 12.51
CA LYS A 154 3.04 15.02 13.75
C LYS A 154 2.61 13.91 14.70
N ARG A 155 2.07 12.81 14.17
CA ARG A 155 1.53 11.68 14.95
C ARG A 155 2.64 10.76 15.48
N TYR A 156 3.71 10.60 14.72
CA TYR A 156 4.84 9.73 15.04
C TYR A 156 6.17 10.51 14.94
N PRO A 157 6.42 11.49 15.83
CA PRO A 157 7.58 12.37 15.74
C PRO A 157 8.93 11.64 15.92
N ASP A 158 8.92 10.44 16.50
CA ASP A 158 10.12 9.62 16.71
C ASP A 158 10.38 8.63 15.56
N LEU A 159 9.47 8.54 14.58
CA LEU A 159 9.62 7.70 13.40
C LEU A 159 10.05 8.54 12.20
N PRO A 160 10.87 7.98 11.28
CA PRO A 160 11.16 8.66 10.04
C PRO A 160 9.87 8.80 9.21
N ASP A 161 9.66 9.98 8.64
CA ASP A 161 8.55 10.28 7.73
C ASP A 161 8.79 9.76 6.31
N ASN A 162 10.03 9.34 6.01
CA ASN A 162 10.42 8.71 4.76
C ASN A 162 11.49 7.63 4.99
N LEU A 163 11.33 6.49 4.32
CA LEU A 163 12.30 5.39 4.29
C LEU A 163 12.69 5.13 2.82
N PRO A 164 13.91 4.66 2.56
CA PRO A 164 14.27 4.21 1.22
C PRO A 164 13.31 3.10 0.75
N ASP A 165 12.81 3.24 -0.48
CA ASP A 165 12.02 2.20 -1.13
C ASP A 165 12.84 0.90 -1.23
N PRO A 166 12.28 -0.27 -0.89
CA PRO A 166 12.92 -1.55 -1.19
C PRO A 166 13.15 -1.70 -2.69
N PRO A 167 14.28 -2.26 -3.15
CA PRO A 167 14.49 -2.47 -4.58
C PRO A 167 13.43 -3.44 -5.14
N CYS A 168 12.95 -3.13 -6.35
CA CYS A 168 12.13 -4.04 -7.15
C CYS A 168 13.01 -4.48 -8.34
N LEU A 169 13.52 -5.71 -8.27
CA LEU A 169 14.50 -6.28 -9.21
C LEU A 169 13.86 -7.29 -10.16
#